data_AF-A0A090L1C8-F1
#
_entry.id   AF-A0A090L1C8-F1
#
_cell.length_a   1.000
_cell.length_b   1.000
_cell.length_c   1.000
_cell.angle_alpha   90.00
_cell.angle_beta   90.00
_cell.angle_gamma   90.00
#
_symmetry.space_group_name_H-M   'P 1'
#
loop_
_entity.id
_entity.type
_entity.pdbx_description
1 polymer ?
#
loop_
_entity_poly.entity_id
_entity_poly.type
_entity_poly.pdbx_seq_one_letter_code
_entity_poly.pdbx_strand_id
1 'polypeptide(L)'
;MTDYSNSCVTSKNDFSDDDEHYSDIQSPSSHCDDLDSEDEKTKHAREQHRALERRRRDNIKEMYAVLKNNIPVNDLDAPARTTILIRTFETIKETSQAIQEYDDDCRTLQEENEQLEEELAALEKEYLEITNESDDETQSNSNKTN
;
A
#
# COMPACT_ATOMS: atom_id res chain seq x y z
N MET A 1 -63.52 -7.07 17.48
CA MET A 1 -62.52 -6.55 18.44
C MET A 1 -62.27 -7.61 19.49
N THR A 2 -61.10 -8.23 19.46
CA THR A 2 -60.59 -9.13 20.49
C THR A 2 -59.09 -8.88 20.62
N ASP A 3 -58.66 -8.67 21.85
CA ASP A 3 -57.47 -7.90 22.22
C ASP A 3 -56.16 -8.66 22.01
N TYR A 4 -55.18 -7.95 21.43
CA TYR A 4 -53.78 -8.37 21.35
C TYR A 4 -53.14 -8.29 22.74
N SER A 5 -52.94 -9.43 23.41
CA SER A 5 -52.05 -9.52 24.57
C SER A 5 -50.61 -9.74 24.12
N ASN A 6 -49.92 -8.64 23.78
CA ASN A 6 -48.46 -8.60 23.65
C ASN A 6 -47.85 -8.50 25.05
N SER A 7 -47.47 -9.65 25.63
CA SER A 7 -46.65 -9.69 26.84
C SER A 7 -45.19 -9.34 26.48
N CYS A 8 -44.88 -8.04 26.43
CA CYS A 8 -43.52 -7.54 26.39
C CYS A 8 -42.91 -7.67 27.79
N VAL A 9 -42.26 -8.81 28.06
CA VAL A 9 -41.34 -8.95 29.19
C VAL A 9 -40.05 -8.21 28.83
N THR A 10 -39.97 -6.96 29.26
CA THR A 10 -38.73 -6.20 29.32
C THR A 10 -37.85 -6.81 30.42
N SER A 11 -37.05 -7.81 30.07
CA SER A 11 -35.89 -8.17 30.90
C SER A 11 -34.92 -7.00 30.86
N LYS A 12 -34.85 -6.28 31.97
CA LYS A 12 -33.78 -5.35 32.31
C LYS A 12 -32.47 -6.14 32.34
N ASN A 13 -31.73 -6.11 31.25
CA ASN A 13 -30.30 -6.41 31.28
C ASN A 13 -29.59 -5.22 31.92
N ASP A 14 -29.60 -5.22 33.25
CA ASP A 14 -28.75 -4.39 34.09
C ASP A 14 -27.45 -5.17 34.36
N PHE A 15 -26.56 -5.17 33.37
CA PHE A 15 -25.16 -5.55 33.54
C PHE A 15 -24.35 -4.38 33.01
N SER A 16 -24.12 -3.42 33.91
CA SER A 16 -23.13 -2.36 33.75
C SER A 16 -21.77 -3.00 33.45
N ASP A 17 -21.32 -2.80 32.21
CA ASP A 17 -19.99 -3.08 31.67
C ASP A 17 -19.04 -1.98 32.17
N ASP A 18 -18.69 -2.03 33.46
CA ASP A 18 -17.71 -1.14 34.09
C ASP A 18 -16.65 -2.00 34.78
N ASP A 19 -15.76 -2.60 33.99
CA ASP A 19 -14.51 -3.18 34.48
C ASP A 19 -13.36 -2.64 33.63
N GLU A 20 -13.08 -1.36 33.83
CA GLU A 20 -11.85 -0.68 33.45
C GLU A 20 -10.68 -1.21 34.29
N HIS A 21 -10.31 -2.48 34.11
CA HIS A 21 -9.01 -2.99 34.54
C HIS A 21 -8.12 -3.24 33.32
N TYR A 22 -7.54 -2.13 32.82
CA TYR A 22 -6.34 -2.12 31.99
C TYR A 22 -5.16 -2.69 32.78
N SER A 23 -5.11 -4.01 32.97
CA SER A 23 -3.87 -4.68 33.27
C SER A 23 -3.16 -4.92 31.94
N ASP A 24 -2.18 -4.07 31.66
CA ASP A 24 -1.16 -4.22 30.63
C ASP A 24 -0.32 -5.48 30.96
N ILE A 25 -0.90 -6.66 30.73
CA ILE A 25 -0.22 -7.92 30.99
C ILE A 25 0.37 -8.42 29.67
N GLN A 26 1.67 -8.22 29.51
CA GLN A 26 2.54 -9.11 28.74
C GLN A 26 2.17 -10.55 29.11
N SER A 27 1.51 -11.28 28.22
CA SER A 27 0.96 -12.64 28.39
C SER A 27 1.29 -13.27 29.75
N PRO A 28 0.40 -13.18 30.75
CA PRO A 28 0.67 -13.85 32.00
C PRO A 28 0.59 -15.33 31.69
N SER A 29 1.63 -16.07 32.07
CA SER A 29 1.45 -17.47 32.44
C SER A 29 0.25 -17.51 33.38
N SER A 30 -0.86 -18.07 32.88
CA SER A 30 -2.12 -18.24 33.57
C SER A 30 -1.86 -19.03 34.86
N HIS A 31 -1.69 -18.34 35.98
CA HIS A 31 -1.69 -18.98 37.30
C HIS A 31 -3.15 -19.25 37.68
N CYS A 32 -3.70 -20.30 37.08
CA CYS A 32 -5.05 -20.81 37.34
C CYS A 32 -5.06 -21.86 38.47
N ASP A 33 -3.91 -22.09 39.11
CA ASP A 33 -3.74 -23.10 40.15
C ASP A 33 -4.44 -22.75 41.47
N ASP A 34 -4.77 -21.46 41.69
CA ASP A 34 -5.35 -20.94 42.93
C ASP A 34 -6.89 -20.82 42.90
N LEU A 35 -7.54 -21.28 41.83
CA LEU A 35 -9.00 -21.29 41.73
C LEU A 35 -9.55 -22.62 42.28
N ASP A 36 -10.34 -22.53 43.35
CA ASP A 36 -10.77 -23.66 44.18
C ASP A 36 -11.86 -24.54 43.51
N SER A 37 -12.45 -24.10 42.39
CA SER A 37 -13.44 -24.86 41.63
C SER A 37 -13.16 -24.92 40.13
N GLU A 38 -13.48 -26.07 39.52
CA GLU A 38 -13.34 -26.28 38.07
C GLU A 38 -14.24 -25.32 37.25
N ASP A 39 -15.38 -24.90 37.80
CA ASP A 39 -16.25 -23.92 37.16
C ASP A 39 -15.61 -22.52 37.10
N GLU A 40 -14.89 -22.10 38.15
CA GLU A 40 -14.13 -20.84 38.16
C GLU A 40 -12.98 -20.87 37.13
N LYS A 41 -12.24 -21.99 37.06
CA LYS A 41 -11.17 -22.17 36.07
C LYS A 41 -11.68 -22.09 34.63
N THR A 42 -12.80 -22.74 34.33
CA THR A 42 -13.37 -22.70 32.98
C THR A 42 -13.90 -21.32 32.62
N LYS A 43 -14.50 -20.59 33.56
CA LYS A 43 -14.92 -19.20 33.37
C LYS A 43 -13.73 -18.29 33.09
N HIS A 44 -12.67 -18.40 33.89
CA HIS A 44 -11.44 -17.61 33.73
C HIS A 44 -10.76 -17.90 32.37
N ALA A 45 -10.67 -19.16 31.97
CA ALA A 45 -10.12 -19.54 30.66
C ALA A 45 -10.94 -18.96 29.49
N ARG A 46 -12.28 -18.98 29.59
CA ARG A 46 -13.15 -18.36 28.58
C ARG A 46 -12.97 -16.85 28.50
N GLU A 47 -12.78 -16.20 29.63
CA GLU A 47 -12.58 -14.75 29.68
C GLU A 47 -11.24 -14.34 29.07
N GLN A 48 -10.16 -15.05 29.41
CA GLN A 48 -8.85 -14.86 28.78
C GLN A 48 -8.92 -15.04 27.26
N HIS A 49 -9.63 -16.08 26.79
CA HIS A 49 -9.82 -16.31 25.36
C HIS A 49 -10.59 -15.17 24.70
N ARG A 50 -11.62 -14.62 25.34
CA ARG A 50 -12.37 -13.45 24.84
C ARG A 50 -11.50 -12.20 24.78
N ALA A 51 -10.69 -11.96 25.80
CA ALA A 51 -9.76 -10.84 25.85
C ALA A 51 -8.71 -10.92 24.73
N LEU A 52 -8.10 -12.09 24.53
CA LEU A 52 -7.16 -12.33 23.46
C LEU A 52 -7.78 -12.07 22.07
N GLU A 53 -9.00 -12.57 21.85
CA GLU A 53 -9.69 -12.37 20.58
C GLU A 53 -10.10 -10.89 20.35
N ARG A 54 -10.43 -10.13 21.41
CA ARG A 54 -10.63 -8.67 21.30
C ARG A 54 -9.35 -8.01 20.77
N ARG A 55 -8.20 -8.27 21.40
CA ARG A 55 -6.90 -7.75 20.97
C ARG A 55 -6.56 -8.15 19.53
N ARG A 56 -6.84 -9.39 19.14
CA ARG A 56 -6.63 -9.86 17.76
C ARG A 56 -7.49 -9.07 16.76
N ARG A 57 -8.76 -8.81 17.09
CA ARG A 57 -9.66 -8.02 16.24
C ARG A 57 -9.22 -6.56 16.13
N ASP A 58 -8.72 -5.97 17.20
CA ASP A 58 -8.22 -4.59 17.21
C ASP A 58 -6.97 -4.46 16.32
N ASN A 59 -6.04 -5.40 16.41
CA ASN A 59 -4.88 -5.43 15.52
C ASN A 59 -5.27 -5.57 14.04
N ILE A 60 -6.23 -6.45 13.72
CA ILE A 60 -6.75 -6.56 12.35
C ILE A 60 -7.41 -5.24 11.91
N LYS A 61 -8.17 -4.59 12.79
CA LYS A 61 -8.82 -3.30 12.51
C LYS A 61 -7.79 -2.22 12.19
N GLU A 62 -6.69 -2.18 12.94
CA GLU A 62 -5.55 -1.28 12.70
C GLU A 62 -4.90 -1.56 11.34
N MET A 63 -4.67 -2.82 10.98
CA MET A 63 -4.14 -3.19 9.66
C MET A 63 -5.04 -2.69 8.51
N TYR A 64 -6.37 -2.80 8.66
CA TYR A 64 -7.31 -2.24 7.67
C TYR A 64 -7.24 -0.70 7.58
N ALA A 65 -6.98 -0.01 8.70
CA ALA A 65 -6.82 1.44 8.70
C ALA A 65 -5.54 1.88 7.97
N VAL A 66 -4.42 1.18 8.24
CA VAL A 66 -3.16 1.40 7.51
C VAL A 66 -3.37 1.15 6.03
N LEU A 67 -4.01 0.03 5.67
CA LEU A 67 -4.27 -0.32 4.28
C LEU A 67 -5.11 0.76 3.58
N LYS A 68 -6.23 1.19 4.19
CA LYS A 68 -7.10 2.25 3.68
C LYS A 68 -6.31 3.52 3.32
N ASN A 69 -5.36 3.92 4.16
CA ASN A 69 -4.59 5.15 3.95
C ASN A 69 -3.60 5.07 2.79
N ASN A 70 -3.23 3.86 2.35
CA ASN A 70 -2.27 3.62 1.27
C ASN A 70 -2.92 3.36 -0.10
N ILE A 71 -4.26 3.31 -0.15
CA ILE A 71 -4.99 3.05 -1.39
C ILE A 71 -5.97 4.20 -1.67
N PRO A 72 -6.21 4.54 -2.94
CA PRO A 72 -7.18 5.54 -3.34
C PRO A 72 -8.60 5.00 -3.15
N VAL A 73 -9.09 5.06 -1.90
CA VAL A 73 -10.50 4.82 -1.58
C VAL A 73 -11.19 6.17 -1.57
N ASN A 74 -12.10 6.39 -2.52
CA ASN A 74 -12.94 7.60 -2.60
C ASN A 74 -13.46 7.98 -1.20
N ASP A 75 -13.51 9.29 -0.90
CA ASP A 75 -13.77 10.04 0.37
C ASP A 75 -14.87 9.54 1.34
N LEU A 76 -15.03 8.24 1.48
CA LEU A 76 -15.85 7.61 2.48
C LEU A 76 -15.01 7.51 3.75
N ASP A 77 -15.47 8.19 4.79
CA ASP A 77 -14.81 8.22 6.09
C ASP A 77 -14.70 6.81 6.70
N ALA A 78 -15.64 5.89 6.36
CA ALA A 78 -15.65 4.50 6.81
C ALA A 78 -16.04 3.50 5.69
N PRO A 79 -15.12 3.15 4.78
CA PRO A 79 -15.40 2.16 3.74
C PRO A 79 -15.49 0.75 4.35
N ALA A 80 -16.31 -0.12 3.73
CA ALA A 80 -16.41 -1.51 4.15
C ALA A 80 -15.08 -2.26 3.97
N ARG A 81 -14.78 -3.22 4.86
CA ARG A 81 -13.55 -4.04 4.77
C ARG A 81 -13.38 -4.70 3.41
N THR A 82 -14.47 -5.22 2.85
CA THR A 82 -14.47 -5.82 1.51
C THR A 82 -14.07 -4.81 0.43
N THR A 83 -14.55 -3.57 0.52
CA THR A 83 -14.17 -2.49 -0.40
C THR A 83 -12.69 -2.17 -0.32
N ILE A 84 -12.13 -2.10 0.91
CA ILE A 84 -10.69 -1.89 1.11
C ILE A 84 -9.91 -3.00 0.39
N LEU A 85 -10.27 -4.28 0.59
CA LEU A 85 -9.58 -5.40 -0.06
C LEU A 85 -9.65 -5.36 -1.59
N ILE A 86 -10.85 -5.10 -2.14
CA ILE A 86 -11.05 -5.02 -3.59
C ILE A 86 -10.20 -3.89 -4.17
N ARG A 87 -10.25 -2.71 -3.55
CA ARG A 87 -9.48 -1.55 -4.01
C ARG A 87 -7.98 -1.76 -3.90
N THR A 88 -7.50 -2.40 -2.84
CA THR A 88 -6.09 -2.80 -2.74
C THR A 88 -5.68 -3.67 -3.92
N PHE A 89 -6.48 -4.67 -4.27
CA PHE A 89 -6.17 -5.54 -5.40
C PHE A 89 -6.16 -4.79 -6.74
N GLU A 90 -7.15 -3.92 -6.95
CA GLU A 90 -7.23 -3.04 -8.13
C GLU A 90 -5.99 -2.13 -8.22
N THR A 91 -5.64 -1.43 -7.14
CA THR A 91 -4.47 -0.55 -7.09
C THR A 91 -3.17 -1.29 -7.35
N ILE A 92 -2.96 -2.49 -6.77
CA ILE A 92 -1.76 -3.30 -7.05
C ILE A 92 -1.69 -3.65 -8.54
N LYS A 93 -2.82 -4.06 -9.14
CA LYS A 93 -2.87 -4.42 -10.55
C LYS A 93 -2.57 -3.21 -11.45
N GLU A 94 -3.24 -2.09 -11.21
CA GLU A 94 -3.06 -0.84 -11.98
C GLU A 94 -1.63 -0.32 -11.85
N THR A 95 -1.08 -0.26 -10.64
CA THR A 95 0.31 0.20 -10.42
C THR A 95 1.33 -0.73 -11.06
N SER A 96 1.13 -2.05 -11.03
CA SER A 96 2.01 -3.00 -11.72
C SER A 96 1.97 -2.81 -13.25
N GLN A 97 0.79 -2.55 -13.81
CA GLN A 97 0.64 -2.27 -15.25
C GLN A 97 1.31 -0.95 -15.63
N ALA A 98 1.10 0.10 -14.84
CA ALA A 98 1.72 1.40 -15.08
C ALA A 98 3.26 1.33 -15.01
N ILE A 99 3.82 0.57 -14.06
CA ILE A 99 5.28 0.34 -13.99
C ILE A 99 5.78 -0.31 -15.28
N GLN A 100 5.09 -1.32 -15.77
CA GLN A 100 5.48 -1.99 -17.01
C GLN A 100 5.43 -1.05 -18.23
N GLU A 101 4.37 -0.23 -18.32
CA GLU A 101 4.26 0.80 -19.37
C GLU A 101 5.40 1.81 -19.28
N TYR A 102 5.73 2.30 -18.08
CA TYR A 102 6.86 3.23 -17.89
C TYR A 102 8.22 2.59 -18.24
N ASP A 103 8.43 1.32 -17.92
CA ASP A 103 9.66 0.60 -18.29
C ASP A 103 9.77 0.45 -19.82
N ASP A 104 8.66 0.18 -20.50
CA ASP A 104 8.61 0.10 -21.95
C ASP A 104 8.86 1.47 -22.61
N ASP A 105 8.25 2.53 -22.09
CA ASP A 105 8.47 3.91 -22.54
C ASP A 105 9.93 4.34 -22.34
N CYS A 106 10.52 4.03 -21.18
CA CYS A 106 11.93 4.33 -20.90
C CYS A 106 12.86 3.62 -21.90
N ARG A 107 12.56 2.36 -22.24
CA ARG A 107 13.34 1.61 -23.24
C ARG A 107 13.24 2.27 -24.62
N THR A 108 12.03 2.61 -25.07
CA THR A 108 11.83 3.28 -26.36
C THR A 108 12.55 4.63 -26.42
N LEU A 109 12.43 5.45 -25.37
CA LEU A 109 13.13 6.74 -25.28
C LEU A 109 14.65 6.57 -25.26
N GLN A 110 15.16 5.49 -24.67
CA GLN A 110 16.59 5.20 -24.67
C GLN A 110 17.08 4.81 -26.07
N GLU A 111 16.35 3.97 -26.78
CA GLU A 111 16.65 3.60 -28.18
C GLU A 111 16.59 4.82 -29.12
N GLU A 112 15.59 5.70 -28.95
CA GLU A 112 15.49 6.94 -29.72
C GLU A 112 16.65 7.89 -29.44
N ASN A 113 17.06 8.05 -28.18
CA ASN A 113 18.22 8.88 -27.83
C ASN A 113 19.51 8.32 -28.43
N GLU A 114 19.73 7.00 -28.37
CA GLU A 114 20.91 6.37 -28.97
C GLU A 114 20.98 6.62 -30.49
N GLN A 115 19.85 6.47 -31.19
CA GLN A 115 19.77 6.76 -32.63
C GLN A 115 20.08 8.23 -32.95
N LEU A 116 19.55 9.16 -32.15
CA LEU A 116 19.80 10.59 -32.33
C LEU A 116 21.26 10.96 -32.02
N GLU A 117 21.87 10.33 -31.01
CA GLU A 117 23.30 10.51 -30.69
C GLU A 117 24.19 10.00 -31.83
N GLU A 118 23.85 8.85 -32.44
CA GLU A 118 24.55 8.32 -33.61
C GLU A 118 24.42 9.25 -34.82
N GLU A 119 23.22 9.77 -35.10
CA GLU A 119 22.98 10.72 -36.20
C GLU A 119 23.76 12.03 -35.98
N LEU A 120 23.75 12.58 -34.77
CA LEU A 120 24.53 13.76 -34.42
C LEU A 120 26.03 13.52 -34.61
N ALA A 121 26.56 12.38 -34.15
CA ALA A 121 27.97 12.06 -34.31
C ALA A 121 28.36 11.91 -35.80
N ALA A 122 27.49 11.33 -36.63
CA ALA A 122 27.71 11.21 -38.06
C ALA A 122 27.73 12.59 -38.74
N LEU A 123 26.78 13.46 -38.41
CA LEU A 123 26.72 14.83 -38.93
C LEU A 123 27.89 15.69 -38.47
N GLU A 124 28.31 15.59 -37.20
CA GLU A 124 29.49 16.28 -36.68
C GLU A 124 30.76 15.87 -37.43
N LYS A 125 30.89 14.57 -37.74
CA LYS A 125 31.99 14.05 -38.54
C LYS A 125 31.98 14.60 -39.96
N GLU A 126 30.83 14.55 -40.65
CA GLU A 126 30.69 15.10 -42.00
C GLU A 126 31.00 16.61 -42.03
N TYR A 127 30.49 17.36 -41.05
CA TYR A 127 30.78 18.79 -40.92
C TYR A 127 32.28 19.05 -40.74
N LEU A 128 32.96 18.25 -39.91
CA LEU A 128 34.40 18.39 -39.69
C LEU A 128 35.21 18.14 -40.96
N GLU A 129 34.84 17.10 -41.73
CA GLU A 129 35.45 16.77 -43.03
C GLU A 129 35.32 17.94 -44.02
N ILE A 130 34.13 18.53 -44.15
CA ILE A 130 33.88 19.69 -45.03
C ILE A 130 34.72 20.91 -44.61
N THR A 131 34.80 21.22 -43.31
CA THR A 131 35.64 22.34 -42.84
C THR A 131 37.12 22.12 -43.10
N ASN A 132 37.63 20.90 -42.92
CA ASN A 132 39.05 20.60 -43.17
C ASN A 132 39.39 20.70 -44.67
N GLU A 133 38.50 20.28 -45.58
CA GLU A 133 38.70 20.44 -47.03
C GLU A 133 38.71 21.92 -47.47
N SER A 134 37.93 22.77 -46.79
CA SER A 134 37.86 24.22 -47.05
C SER A 134 39.15 24.96 -46.66
N ASP A 135 39.84 24.49 -45.62
CA ASP A 135 41.10 25.06 -45.15
C ASP A 135 42.32 24.65 -46.02
N ASP A 136 42.26 23.49 -46.69
CA ASP A 136 43.33 23.01 -47.57
C ASP A 136 43.30 23.69 -48.97
N GLU A 137 42.09 24.02 -49.48
CA GLU A 137 41.96 24.81 -50.72
C GLU A 137 42.45 26.26 -50.56
N THR A 138 42.32 26.85 -49.36
CA THR A 138 42.79 28.22 -49.10
C THR A 138 44.32 28.32 -48.95
N GLN A 139 44.99 27.26 -48.48
CA GLN A 139 46.46 27.20 -48.44
C GLN A 139 47.10 26.88 -49.81
N SER A 140 46.46 26.08 -50.67
CA SER A 140 46.98 25.79 -52.01
C SER A 140 46.91 27.00 -52.97
N ASN A 141 45.93 27.89 -52.81
CA ASN A 141 45.80 29.09 -53.64
C ASN A 141 46.77 30.22 -53.25
N SER A 142 47.22 30.28 -51.98
CA SER A 142 48.20 31.28 -51.52
C SER A 142 49.64 30.96 -51.93
N ASN A 143 49.96 29.69 -52.24
CA ASN A 143 51.29 29.27 -52.70
C ASN A 143 51.51 29.39 -54.22
N LYS A 144 50.48 29.74 -55.00
CA LYS A 144 50.54 29.79 -56.47
C LYS A 144 50.66 31.20 -57.06
N THR A 145 50.74 32.23 -56.20
CA THR A 145 50.75 33.65 -56.62
C THR A 145 52.04 34.41 -56.29
N ASN A 146 53.13 33.72 -55.92
CA ASN A 146 54.48 34.31 -55.80
C ASN A 146 55.42 33.84 -56.91
#